data_AF-A0A3R9WHU0-F1
#
_entry.id   AF-A0A3R9WHU0-F1
#
_cell.length_a   1.000
_cell.length_b   1.000
_cell.length_c   1.000
_cell.angle_alpha   90.00
_cell.angle_beta   90.00
_cell.angle_gamma   90.00
#
_symmetry.space_group_name_H-M   'P 1'
#
loop_
_entity.id
_entity.type
_entity.pdbx_description
1 polymer ?
#
loop_
_entity_poly.entity_id
_entity_poly.type
_entity_poly.pdbx_seq_one_letter_code
_entity_poly.pdbx_strand_id
1 'polypeptide(L)' 'HTPSPATGSPRLADVPAWIDCRIHAVHTGGDHLIVVGRVEALGATDEGTPLLFHKGHFTRLAD' A
#
# COMPACT_ATOMS: atom_id res chain seq x y z
N HIS A 1 15.43 -2.84 4.25
CA HIS A 1 13.99 -3.13 4.29
C HIS A 1 13.70 -3.99 5.51
N THR A 2 12.64 -3.70 6.25
CA THR A 2 12.19 -4.53 7.37
C THR A 2 11.03 -5.40 6.91
N PRO A 3 11.01 -6.72 7.22
CA PRO A 3 9.86 -7.56 6.89
C PRO A 3 8.58 -7.09 7.59
N SER A 4 7.43 -7.36 6.99
CA SER A 4 6.13 -7.19 7.61
C SER A 4 5.90 -8.25 8.69
N PRO A 5 5.21 -7.91 9.79
CA PRO A 5 5.18 -8.76 10.98
C PRO A 5 4.38 -10.06 10.83
N ALA A 6 3.37 -10.10 9.95
CA ALA A 6 2.49 -11.27 9.83
C ALA A 6 2.82 -12.17 8.62
N THR A 7 3.16 -11.56 7.47
CA THR A 7 3.45 -12.32 6.24
C THR A 7 4.92 -12.37 5.87
N GLY A 8 5.78 -11.55 6.47
CA GLY A 8 7.19 -11.44 6.11
C GLY A 8 7.44 -10.71 4.79
N SER A 9 6.42 -10.07 4.22
CA SER A 9 6.53 -9.29 2.98
C SER A 9 7.46 -8.09 3.15
N PRO A 10 8.19 -7.65 2.11
CA PRO A 10 9.11 -6.54 2.23
C PRO A 10 8.35 -5.21 2.46
N ARG A 11 8.73 -4.46 3.51
CA ARG A 11 8.28 -3.08 3.68
C ARG A 11 9.32 -2.11 3.13
N LEU A 12 8.84 -1.16 2.33
CA LEU A 12 9.64 -0.03 1.87
C LEU A 12 9.97 0.89 3.06
N ALA A 13 11.19 1.43 3.06
CA ALA A 13 11.58 2.44 4.04
C ALA A 13 10.92 3.80 3.70
N ASP A 14 10.78 4.66 4.72
CA ASP A 14 10.37 6.07 4.56
C ASP A 14 9.02 6.26 3.85
N VAL A 15 8.10 5.30 4.01
CA VAL A 15 6.72 5.42 3.54
C VAL A 15 5.83 6.00 4.65
N PRO A 16 4.84 6.84 4.31
CA PRO A 16 3.91 7.39 5.30
C PRO A 16 3.04 6.32 5.95
N ALA A 17 2.79 5.19 5.25
CA ALA A 17 2.07 4.04 5.77
C ALA A 17 2.44 2.74 5.06
N TRP A 18 2.18 1.61 5.72
CA TRP A 18 2.28 0.26 5.16
C TRP A 18 1.11 -0.61 5.66
N ILE A 19 0.74 -1.60 4.85
CA ILE A 19 -0.33 -2.55 5.15
C ILE A 19 0.17 -3.96 4.83
N ASP A 20 0.08 -4.87 5.80
CA ASP A 20 0.39 -6.29 5.66
C ASP A 20 -0.89 -7.10 5.52
N CYS A 21 -1.02 -7.86 4.43
CA CYS A 21 -2.25 -8.55 4.06
C CYS A 21 -2.01 -9.99 3.63
N ARG A 22 -2.96 -10.87 3.96
CA ARG A 22 -3.14 -12.15 3.24
C ARG A 22 -4.19 -12.02 2.14
N ILE A 23 -3.99 -12.71 1.02
CA ILE A 23 -4.98 -12.75 -0.05
C ILE A 23 -6.26 -13.38 0.49
N HIS A 24 -7.34 -12.60 0.50
CA HIS A 24 -8.65 -13.03 0.94
C HIS A 24 -9.51 -13.52 -0.22
N ALA A 25 -9.49 -12.79 -1.34
CA ALA A 25 -10.20 -13.15 -2.56
C ALA A 25 -9.51 -12.54 -3.79
N VAL A 26 -9.77 -13.12 -4.95
CA VAL A 26 -9.33 -12.60 -6.25
C VAL A 26 -10.54 -12.64 -7.20
N HIS A 27 -10.83 -11.51 -7.82
CA HIS A 27 -11.91 -11.37 -8.81
C HIS A 27 -11.34 -10.92 -10.16
N THR A 28 -11.99 -11.32 -11.26
CA THR A 28 -11.66 -10.82 -12.60
C THR A 28 -12.12 -9.38 -12.77
N GLY A 29 -11.29 -8.52 -13.34
CA GLY A 29 -11.59 -7.12 -13.66
C GLY A 29 -11.18 -6.77 -15.10
N GLY A 30 -11.68 -7.54 -16.07
CA GLY A 30 -11.27 -7.42 -17.48
C GLY A 30 -9.88 -7.99 -17.72
N ASP A 31 -8.95 -7.16 -18.16
CA ASP A 31 -7.53 -7.49 -18.35
C ASP A 31 -6.71 -7.45 -17.04
N HIS A 32 -7.34 -7.10 -15.92
CA HIS A 32 -6.73 -7.05 -14.59
C HIS A 32 -7.39 -8.03 -13.60
N LEU A 33 -6.72 -8.25 -12.47
CA LEU A 33 -7.26 -8.92 -11.30
C LEU A 33 -7.52 -7.91 -10.19
N ILE A 34 -8.70 -7.99 -9.56
CA ILE A 34 -8.99 -7.30 -8.31
C ILE A 34 -8.60 -8.24 -7.17
N VAL A 35 -7.55 -7.89 -6.43
CA VAL A 35 -7.05 -8.68 -5.30
C VAL A 35 -7.53 -8.04 -4.01
N VAL A 36 -8.34 -8.77 -3.23
CA VAL A 36 -8.83 -8.33 -1.93
C VAL A 36 -7.91 -8.90 -0.85
N GLY A 37 -7.26 -8.02 -0.08
CA GLY A 37 -6.40 -8.39 1.03
C GLY A 37 -7.13 -8.31 2.37
N ARG A 38 -7.02 -9.35 3.21
CA ARG A 38 -7.34 -9.27 4.63
C ARG A 38 -6.15 -8.66 5.36
N VAL A 39 -6.38 -7.52 6.01
CA VAL A 39 -5.34 -6.84 6.79
C VAL A 39 -5.00 -7.67 8.04
N GLU A 40 -3.73 -8.02 8.18
CA GLU A 40 -3.17 -8.74 9.32
C GLU A 40 -2.41 -7.79 10.25
N ALA A 41 -1.77 -6.76 9.69
CA ALA A 41 -1.13 -5.68 10.43
C ALA A 41 -1.04 -4.42 9.55
N LEU A 42 -0.94 -3.25 10.18
CA LEU A 42 -0.71 -2.00 9.49
C LEU A 42 0.05 -1.04 10.40
N GLY A 43 0.69 -0.04 9.81
CA GLY A 43 1.31 1.05 10.55
C GLY A 43 1.43 2.30 9.69
N ALA A 44 1.42 3.44 10.36
CA ALA A 44 1.56 4.75 9.73
C ALA A 44 2.45 5.65 10.60
N THR A 45 2.95 6.72 9.99
CA THR A 45 3.68 7.78 10.67
C THR A 45 2.95 9.10 10.40
N ASP A 46 3.02 10.04 11.34
CA ASP A 46 2.50 11.41 11.12
C ASP A 46 3.44 12.24 10.23
N GLU A 47 4.60 11.70 9.89
CA GLU A 47 5.58 12.28 8.99
C GLU A 47 5.39 11.77 7.55
N GLY A 48 5.75 12.64 6.60
CA GLY A 48 5.66 12.35 5.17
C GLY A 48 4.28 12.65 4.58
N THR A 49 4.28 13.34 3.44
CA THR A 49 3.05 13.60 2.67
C THR A 49 2.87 12.51 1.60
N PRO A 50 1.62 12.13 1.28
CA PRO A 50 1.39 11.14 0.24
C PRO A 50 1.83 11.67 -1.12
N LEU A 51 2.47 10.81 -1.91
CA LEU A 51 2.73 11.08 -3.32
C LEU A 51 1.43 10.91 -4.11
N LEU A 52 0.98 11.97 -4.77
CA LEU A 52 -0.18 11.90 -5.64
C LEU A 52 0.22 11.59 -7.08
N PHE A 53 -0.55 10.73 -7.74
CA PHE A 53 -0.49 10.54 -9.18
C PHE A 53 -1.82 10.97 -9.81
N HIS A 54 -1.79 12.02 -10.63
CA HIS A 54 -2.98 12.60 -11.23
C HIS A 54 -2.69 13.07 -12.66
N LYS A 55 -3.56 12.72 -13.60
CA LYS A 55 -3.43 13.05 -15.04
C LYS A 55 -2.08 12.65 -15.64
N GLY A 56 -1.52 11.51 -15.25
CA GLY A 56 -0.24 11.03 -15.79
C GLY A 56 1.01 11.66 -15.16
N HIS A 57 0.85 12.49 -14.11
CA HIS A 57 1.97 13.17 -13.47
C HIS A 57 1.97 12.98 -11.95
N PHE A 58 3.17 13.01 -11.37
CA PHE A 58 3.36 13.05 -9.92
C PHE A 58 3.20 14.48 -9.40
N THR A 59 2.46 14.63 -8.29
CA THR A 59 2.23 15.91 -7.61
C THR A 59 2.14 15.70 -6.09
N ARG A 60 1.93 16.78 -5.35
CA ARG A 60 1.65 16.79 -3.91
C ARG A 60 0.27 17.38 -3.64
N LEU A 61 -0.28 17.10 -2.47
CA LEU A 61 -1.44 17.85 -1.96
C LEU A 61 -1.05 19.33 -1.84
N ALA A 62 -1.97 20.22 -2.19
CA ALA A 62 -1.85 21.62 -1.82
C ALA A 62 -2.08 21.75 -0.31
N ASP A 63 -1.41 22.72 0.31
CA ASP A 63 -1.63 23.08 1.72
C ASP A 63 -3.03 23.66 1.94
#